data_AF-A0AAD6QCL7-F1
#
_entry.id   AF-A0AAD6QCL7-F1
#
_cell.length_a   1.000
_cell.length_b   1.000
_cell.length_c   1.000
_cell.angle_alpha   90.00
_cell.angle_beta   90.00
_cell.angle_gamma   90.00
#
_symmetry.space_group_name_H-M   'P 1'
#
loop_
_entity.id
_entity.type
_entity.pdbx_description
1 polymer ?
#
loop_
_entity_poly.entity_id
_entity_poly.type
_entity_poly.pdbx_seq_one_letter_code
_entity_poly.pdbx_strand_id
1 'polypeptide(L)'
;MVVTLGFLHLEDMNTSSTEPYSASHPQNLAHAAAVSIYRSKYKEKQVRQIGLVVACEQWQNLASSNKIEDEKAAARRLEFQLGW
;
A
#
# COMPACT_ATOMS: atom_id res chain seq x y z
N MET A 1 36.92 -0.58 -29.79
CA MET A 1 36.47 -1.66 -28.88
C MET A 1 35.23 -1.15 -28.17
N VAL A 2 34.07 -1.50 -28.71
CA VAL A 2 32.74 -1.06 -28.24
C VAL A 2 32.24 -2.14 -27.29
N VAL A 3 31.98 -1.80 -26.04
CA VAL A 3 31.20 -2.64 -25.14
C VAL A 3 29.85 -1.95 -24.99
N THR A 4 28.95 -2.27 -25.91
CA THR A 4 27.51 -2.10 -25.71
C THR A 4 27.10 -3.07 -24.60
N LEU A 5 26.89 -2.56 -23.39
CA LEU A 5 26.20 -3.32 -22.36
C LEU A 5 24.74 -3.40 -22.80
N GLY A 6 24.35 -4.59 -23.27
CA GLY A 6 23.05 -4.87 -23.84
C GLY A 6 21.94 -4.46 -22.89
N PHE A 7 21.07 -3.60 -23.40
CA PHE A 7 19.70 -3.44 -22.95
C PHE A 7 19.05 -4.83 -23.10
N LEU A 8 19.08 -5.64 -22.04
CA LEU A 8 18.18 -6.78 -21.94
C LEU A 8 16.80 -6.18 -21.78
N HIS A 9 16.11 -6.12 -22.91
CA HIS A 9 14.69 -5.89 -23.07
C HIS A 9 13.95 -6.96 -22.26
N LEU A 10 13.77 -6.72 -20.96
CA LEU A 10 12.81 -7.43 -20.11
C LEU A 10 11.41 -6.92 -20.43
N GLU A 11 10.97 -7.15 -21.67
CA GLU A 11 9.54 -7.25 -21.94
C GLU A 11 9.20 -8.72 -21.71
N ASP A 12 8.78 -9.06 -20.49
CA ASP A 12 7.90 -10.20 -20.21
C ASP A 12 7.52 -10.18 -18.72
N MET A 13 6.20 -10.14 -18.45
CA MET A 13 5.50 -10.32 -17.15
C MET A 13 5.17 -9.08 -16.28
N ASN A 14 5.22 -7.85 -16.77
CA ASN A 14 4.61 -6.73 -16.03
C ASN A 14 3.10 -6.64 -16.33
N THR A 15 2.29 -7.40 -15.61
CA THR A 15 0.85 -7.14 -15.58
C THR A 15 0.55 -6.11 -14.49
N SER A 16 0.10 -4.93 -14.92
CA SER A 16 -0.42 -3.84 -14.05
C SER A 16 -1.34 -4.31 -12.91
N SER A 17 -2.03 -5.44 -13.09
CA SER A 17 -2.93 -6.03 -12.11
C SER A 17 -2.26 -6.76 -10.92
N THR A 18 -0.97 -7.10 -10.96
CA THR A 18 -0.31 -7.94 -9.93
C THR A 18 0.82 -7.25 -9.18
N GLU A 19 1.55 -6.37 -9.85
CA GLU A 19 2.61 -5.56 -9.25
C GLU A 19 2.18 -4.73 -8.03
N PRO A 20 1.05 -3.99 -8.06
CA PRO A 20 0.61 -3.19 -6.92
C PRO A 20 0.51 -4.03 -5.63
N TYR A 21 -0.10 -5.21 -5.71
CA TYR A 21 -0.25 -6.11 -4.55
C TYR A 21 1.07 -6.74 -4.11
N SER A 22 1.95 -7.04 -5.07
CA SER A 22 3.28 -7.58 -4.79
C SER A 22 4.19 -6.55 -4.10
N ALA A 23 3.97 -5.26 -4.35
CA ALA A 23 4.70 -4.17 -3.72
C ALA A 23 4.19 -3.83 -2.31
N SER A 24 2.88 -3.92 -2.05
CA SER A 24 2.32 -3.59 -0.73
C SER A 24 2.44 -4.67 0.32
N HIS A 25 2.28 -5.93 -0.08
CA HIS A 25 2.41 -7.05 0.84
C HIS A 25 3.71 -6.98 1.68
N PRO A 26 4.90 -6.78 1.08
CA PRO A 26 6.13 -6.63 1.85
C PRO A 26 6.18 -5.35 2.70
N GLN A 27 5.53 -4.25 2.29
CA GLN A 27 5.45 -3.03 3.11
C GLN A 27 4.68 -3.27 4.41
N ASN A 28 3.54 -3.97 4.34
CA ASN A 28 2.74 -4.35 5.51
C ASN A 28 3.52 -5.31 6.44
N LEU A 29 4.23 -6.30 5.87
CA LEU A 29 5.09 -7.20 6.65
C LEU A 29 6.26 -6.46 7.31
N ALA A 30 6.92 -5.55 6.60
CA ALA A 30 8.01 -4.74 7.13
C ALA A 30 7.52 -3.84 8.28
N HIS A 31 6.36 -3.20 8.12
CA HIS A 31 5.75 -2.42 9.18
C HIS A 31 5.43 -3.29 10.41
N ALA A 32 4.82 -4.46 10.23
CA ALA A 32 4.53 -5.38 11.32
C ALA A 32 5.78 -5.84 12.07
N ALA A 33 6.86 -6.15 11.34
CA ALA A 33 8.16 -6.50 11.92
C ALA A 33 8.76 -5.32 12.71
N ALA A 34 8.72 -4.10 12.16
CA ALA A 34 9.20 -2.91 12.85
C ALA A 34 8.41 -2.63 14.15
N VAL A 35 7.07 -2.77 14.12
CA VAL A 35 6.21 -2.64 15.30
C VAL A 35 6.53 -3.71 16.35
N SER A 36 6.77 -4.95 15.95
CA SER A 36 7.15 -6.04 16.85
C SER A 36 8.48 -5.75 17.56
N ILE A 37 9.49 -5.30 16.81
CA ILE A 37 10.80 -4.90 17.37
C ILE A 37 10.65 -3.70 18.29
N TYR A 38 9.87 -2.69 17.89
CA TYR A 38 9.61 -1.51 18.71
C TYR A 38 9.00 -1.89 20.06
N ARG A 39 7.94 -2.69 20.03
CA ARG A 39 7.21 -3.13 21.23
C ARG A 39 8.08 -3.97 22.16
N SER A 40 8.93 -4.85 21.63
CA SER A 40 9.76 -5.76 22.42
C SER A 40 11.03 -5.12 22.98
N LYS A 41 11.69 -4.21 22.24
CA LYS A 41 13.02 -3.70 22.62
C LYS A 41 13.04 -2.25 23.07
N TYR A 42 12.11 -1.43 22.59
CA TYR A 42 12.21 0.03 22.67
C TYR A 42 11.05 0.70 23.41
N LYS A 43 9.86 0.09 23.44
CA LYS A 43 8.67 0.68 24.05
C LYS A 43 8.85 1.01 25.53
N GLU A 44 9.44 0.13 26.31
CA GLU A 44 9.69 0.36 27.74
C GLU A 44 10.72 1.48 27.99
N LYS A 45 11.72 1.61 27.11
CA LYS A 45 12.80 2.59 27.25
C LYS A 45 12.42 3.97 26.74
N GLN A 46 11.70 4.03 25.61
CA GLN A 46 11.39 5.27 24.91
C GLN A 46 10.01 5.82 25.26
N VAL A 47 9.10 4.98 25.78
CA VAL A 47 7.72 5.36 26.18
C VAL A 47 7.00 6.18 25.11
N ARG A 48 7.25 5.82 23.84
CA ARG A 48 6.71 6.50 22.66
C ARG A 48 5.74 5.58 21.91
N GLN A 49 5.13 6.13 20.87
CA GLN A 49 4.19 5.43 20.01
C GLN A 49 4.79 5.24 18.63
N ILE A 50 4.38 4.16 17.96
CA ILE A 50 4.69 3.84 16.58
C ILE A 50 3.36 3.67 15.84
N GLY A 51 3.28 4.17 14.61
CA GLY A 51 2.08 4.10 13.77
C GLY A 51 2.45 4.00 12.28
N LEU A 52 1.41 3.88 11.45
CA LEU A 52 1.49 3.84 9.99
C LEU A 52 0.73 5.05 9.43
N VAL A 53 1.31 5.71 8.43
CA VAL A 53 0.65 6.80 7.69
C VAL A 53 0.34 6.27 6.30
N VAL A 54 -0.92 6.33 5.90
CA VAL A 54 -1.40 5.89 4.59
C VAL A 54 -1.96 7.08 3.81
N ALA A 55 -1.78 7.06 2.49
CA ALA A 55 -2.30 8.10 1.62
C ALA A 55 -3.83 7.96 1.50
N CYS A 56 -4.56 8.97 1.96
CA CYS A 56 -6.00 9.08 1.79
C CYS A 56 -6.30 10.20 0.79
N GLU A 57 -6.56 9.83 -0.45
CA GLU A 57 -6.92 10.74 -1.52
C GLU A 57 -8.43 10.61 -1.79
N GLN A 58 -9.10 11.76 -1.92
CA GLN A 58 -10.54 11.89 -2.23
C GLN A 58 -11.51 11.31 -1.18
N TRP A 59 -11.78 12.10 -0.15
CA TRP A 59 -13.02 11.99 0.65
C TRP A 59 -14.22 12.69 -0.02
N GLN A 60 -13.95 13.62 -0.95
CA GLN A 60 -14.96 14.47 -1.55
C GLN A 60 -15.63 13.76 -2.73
N ASN A 61 -16.90 13.35 -2.49
CA ASN A 61 -17.93 13.06 -3.50
C ASN A 61 -18.15 11.60 -3.94
N LEU A 62 -17.96 10.61 -3.05
CA LEU A 62 -18.18 9.20 -3.40
C LEU A 62 -19.67 8.80 -3.56
N ALA A 63 -20.62 9.59 -3.03
CA ALA A 63 -22.06 9.38 -3.20
C ALA A 63 -22.69 10.65 -3.78
N SER A 64 -22.52 10.87 -5.08
CA SER A 64 -23.19 11.97 -5.79
C SER A 64 -24.68 11.69 -6.05
N SER A 65 -25.18 10.51 -5.67
CA SER A 65 -26.58 10.10 -5.83
C SER A 65 -27.06 9.24 -4.64
N ASN A 66 -28.39 9.21 -4.41
CA ASN A 66 -29.05 8.41 -3.36
C ASN A 66 -29.22 6.92 -3.73
N LYS A 67 -28.41 6.41 -4.65
CA LYS A 67 -28.44 5.01 -5.07
C LYS A 67 -27.58 4.17 -4.15
N ILE A 68 -28.12 3.03 -3.72
CA ILE A 68 -27.41 2.06 -2.87
C ILE A 68 -26.16 1.53 -3.60
N GLU A 69 -26.19 1.47 -4.93
CA GLU A 69 -25.05 1.04 -5.75
C GLU A 69 -23.86 1.99 -5.61
N ASP A 70 -24.12 3.30 -5.53
CA ASP A 70 -23.09 4.34 -5.39
C ASP A 70 -22.48 4.31 -3.99
N GLU A 71 -23.30 4.11 -2.94
CA GLU A 71 -22.82 3.89 -1.58
C GLU A 71 -21.91 2.65 -1.48
N LYS A 72 -22.29 1.55 -2.13
CA LYS A 72 -21.46 0.34 -2.18
C LYS A 72 -20.17 0.56 -2.98
N ALA A 73 -20.22 1.32 -4.07
CA ALA A 73 -19.03 1.66 -4.85
C ALA A 73 -18.07 2.56 -4.06
N ALA A 74 -18.60 3.54 -3.33
CA ALA A 74 -17.87 4.38 -2.39
C ALA A 74 -17.13 3.56 -1.34
N ALA A 75 -17.85 2.64 -0.67
CA ALA A 75 -17.28 1.77 0.34
C ALA A 75 -16.14 0.90 -0.23
N ARG A 76 -16.37 0.23 -1.38
CA ARG A 76 -15.33 -0.57 -2.05
C ARG A 76 -14.11 0.24 -2.43
N ARG A 77 -14.29 1.49 -2.86
CA ARG A 77 -13.17 2.39 -3.21
C ARG A 77 -12.30 2.73 -1.98
N LEU A 78 -12.93 2.92 -0.82
CA LEU A 78 -12.23 3.15 0.45
C LEU A 78 -11.51 1.89 0.94
N GLU A 79 -12.17 0.74 0.88
CA GLU A 79 -11.55 -0.56 1.21
C GLU A 79 -10.31 -0.81 0.35
N PHE A 80 -10.37 -0.50 -0.94
CA PHE A 80 -9.25 -0.69 -1.84
C PHE A 80 -8.04 0.21 -1.54
N GLN A 81 -8.27 1.39 -0.97
CA GLN A 81 -7.20 2.36 -0.70
C GLN A 81 -6.66 2.30 0.72
N LEU A 82 -7.53 2.05 1.70
CA LEU A 82 -7.18 2.09 3.12
C LEU A 82 -7.15 0.70 3.77
N GLY A 83 -7.86 -0.26 3.20
CA GLY A 83 -8.07 -1.58 3.78
C GLY A 83 -7.20 -2.70 3.21
N TRP A 84 -6.32 -2.41 2.23
CA TRP A 84 -5.54 -3.43 1.53
C TRP A 84 -4.34 -3.98 2.31
#